data_AF-A0A7X7SHC4-F1
#
_entry.id   AF-A0A7X7SHC4-F1
#
_cell.length_a   1.000
_cell.length_b   1.000
_cell.length_c   1.000
_cell.angle_alpha   90.00
_cell.angle_beta   90.00
_cell.angle_gamma   90.00
#
_symmetry.space_group_name_H-M   'P 1'
#
loop_
_entity.id
_entity.type
_entity.pdbx_description
1 polymer ?
#
loop_
_entity_poly.entity_id
_entity_poly.type
_entity_poly.pdbx_seq_one_letter_code
_entity_poly.pdbx_strand_id
1 'polypeptide(L)'
;VMAMGGRAAEELVFHEPTTGASSDIDMATKIARAMVTEYGMSAKLGAVRYGQEGGDPFLGRSMGKQSDYSHEVAREIDEEVRNLIEAAHTEAWSILNEYRDVLDTLAKELLERETLTRKDLEQIFTSVEKRPRITLFNDFGDRVPSDKPPIKTPGELAVERGEPWPPEAAPEPAYSGAGAPTSEQAPSNGHQPASAEGRHAAPAQPAPGSYPQGAPDQRPDYGAPSGWSAPGWPPRDTGTAQQPQDGKNGPTGSR
;
A
#
# COMPACT_ATOMS: atom_id res chain seq x y z
N VAL A 1 21.02 -4.43 -1.48
CA VAL A 1 22.29 -4.74 -0.77
C VAL A 1 22.20 -6.11 -0.10
N MET A 2 21.35 -6.30 0.92
CA MET A 2 21.21 -7.59 1.64
C MET A 2 21.13 -8.83 0.73
N ALA A 3 20.20 -8.85 -0.23
CA ALA A 3 20.06 -9.98 -1.16
C ALA A 3 21.33 -10.25 -1.98
N MET A 4 22.14 -9.23 -2.30
CA MET A 4 23.38 -9.45 -3.06
C MET A 4 24.56 -9.90 -2.18
N GLY A 5 24.37 -10.03 -0.86
CA GLY A 5 25.42 -10.40 0.08
C GLY A 5 26.01 -11.79 -0.18
N GLY A 6 25.16 -12.79 -0.43
CA GLY A 6 25.63 -14.15 -0.72
C GLY A 6 26.48 -14.20 -1.99
N ARG A 7 26.00 -13.62 -3.08
CA ARG A 7 26.73 -13.51 -4.35
C ARG A 7 28.05 -12.75 -4.19
N ALA A 8 28.04 -11.62 -3.49
CA ALA A 8 29.25 -10.82 -3.26
C ALA A 8 30.28 -11.57 -2.39
N ALA A 9 29.83 -12.32 -1.39
CA ALA A 9 30.71 -13.13 -0.54
C ALA A 9 31.38 -14.27 -1.34
N GLU A 10 30.61 -14.95 -2.20
CA GLU A 10 31.17 -16.00 -3.07
C GLU A 10 32.23 -15.43 -4.02
N GLU A 11 31.94 -14.30 -4.66
CA GLU A 11 32.87 -13.64 -5.57
C GLU A 11 34.14 -13.16 -4.85
N LEU A 12 33.99 -12.63 -3.64
CA LEU A 12 35.09 -12.14 -2.81
C LEU A 12 36.02 -13.29 -2.35
N VAL A 13 35.46 -14.44 -1.94
CA VAL A 13 36.22 -15.52 -1.30
C VAL A 13 36.64 -16.61 -2.28
N PHE A 14 35.76 -17.01 -3.20
CA PHE A 14 35.97 -18.13 -4.09
C PHE A 14 36.38 -17.71 -5.51
N HIS A 15 36.25 -16.42 -5.86
CA HIS A 15 36.61 -15.86 -7.17
C HIS A 15 35.93 -16.52 -8.38
N GLU A 16 34.92 -17.35 -8.15
CA GLU A 16 34.18 -18.09 -9.17
C GLU A 16 32.67 -17.97 -8.89
N PRO A 17 31.85 -17.70 -9.92
CA PRO A 17 30.40 -17.71 -9.74
C PRO A 17 29.89 -19.12 -9.44
N THR A 18 29.07 -19.26 -8.40
CA THR A 18 28.38 -20.52 -8.09
C THR A 18 26.87 -20.38 -8.26
N THR A 19 26.15 -21.50 -8.16
CA THR A 19 24.67 -21.52 -8.16
C THR A 19 24.04 -21.23 -6.80
N GLY A 20 24.85 -21.06 -5.74
CA GLY A 20 24.40 -20.91 -4.36
C GLY A 20 23.52 -19.67 -4.14
N ALA A 21 23.84 -18.57 -4.81
CA ALA A 21 23.11 -17.30 -4.71
C ALA A 21 21.95 -17.11 -5.71
N SER A 22 21.44 -18.18 -6.33
CA SER A 22 20.39 -18.08 -7.36
C SER A 22 19.08 -17.44 -6.84
N SER A 23 18.58 -17.91 -5.69
CA SER A 23 17.37 -17.38 -5.06
C SER A 23 17.50 -15.89 -4.70
N ASP A 24 18.69 -15.49 -4.26
CA ASP A 24 19.03 -14.13 -3.90
C ASP A 24 19.03 -13.19 -5.11
N ILE A 25 19.62 -13.62 -6.22
CA ILE A 25 19.62 -12.89 -7.50
C ILE A 25 18.20 -12.72 -8.03
N ASP A 26 17.37 -13.77 -7.96
CA ASP A 26 15.97 -13.71 -8.37
C ASP A 26 15.18 -12.69 -7.53
N MET A 27 15.37 -12.70 -6.22
CA MET A 27 14.73 -11.75 -5.31
C MET A 27 15.19 -10.32 -5.59
N ALA A 28 16.50 -10.09 -5.70
CA ALA A 28 17.06 -8.77 -6.00
C ALA A 28 16.54 -8.23 -7.34
N THR A 29 16.47 -9.08 -8.36
CA THR A 29 15.98 -8.71 -9.70
C THR A 29 14.50 -8.33 -9.68
N LYS A 30 13.67 -9.10 -8.95
CA LYS A 30 12.24 -8.78 -8.82
C LYS A 30 12.03 -7.44 -8.12
N ILE A 31 12.75 -7.19 -7.03
CA ILE A 31 12.67 -5.92 -6.29
C ILE A 31 13.13 -4.77 -7.17
N ALA A 32 14.30 -4.89 -7.81
CA ALA A 32 14.84 -3.85 -8.70
C ALA A 32 13.89 -3.56 -9.88
N ARG A 33 13.30 -4.60 -10.48
CA ARG A 33 12.30 -4.41 -11.53
C ARG A 33 11.07 -3.66 -11.02
N ALA A 34 10.50 -4.05 -9.87
CA ALA A 34 9.36 -3.34 -9.28
C ALA A 34 9.69 -1.87 -8.93
N MET A 35 10.91 -1.61 -8.43
CA MET A 35 11.38 -0.23 -8.18
C MET A 35 11.29 0.62 -9.45
N VAL A 36 11.76 0.09 -10.58
CA VAL A 36 11.77 0.81 -11.86
C VAL A 36 10.37 0.88 -12.48
N THR A 37 9.65 -0.25 -12.55
CA THR A 37 8.42 -0.36 -13.34
C THR A 37 7.16 -0.02 -12.57
N GLU A 38 7.10 -0.26 -11.26
CA GLU A 38 5.88 -0.07 -10.46
C GLU A 38 5.94 1.18 -9.60
N TYR A 39 7.11 1.50 -9.06
CA TYR A 39 7.28 2.61 -8.11
C TYR A 39 7.89 3.87 -8.74
N GLY A 40 8.34 3.81 -10.00
CA GLY A 40 8.91 4.96 -10.69
C GLY A 40 10.22 5.46 -10.08
N MET A 41 11.01 4.56 -9.50
CA MET A 41 12.30 4.84 -8.86
C MET A 41 13.45 4.85 -9.90
N SER A 42 13.26 5.58 -10.99
CA SER A 42 14.30 5.86 -11.99
C SER A 42 14.17 7.32 -12.41
N ALA A 43 15.27 8.08 -12.37
CA ALA A 43 15.30 9.45 -12.88
C ALA A 43 15.01 9.50 -14.38
N LYS A 44 15.53 8.50 -15.12
CA LYS A 44 15.46 8.42 -16.58
C LYS A 44 14.04 8.11 -17.08
N LEU A 45 13.40 7.11 -16.48
CA LEU A 45 12.04 6.70 -16.84
C LEU A 45 10.96 7.54 -16.13
N GLY A 46 11.31 8.18 -15.02
CA GLY A 46 10.43 9.04 -14.26
C GLY A 46 9.38 8.27 -13.43
N ALA A 47 8.43 9.02 -12.87
CA ALA A 47 7.39 8.49 -11.98
C ALA A 47 6.22 7.88 -12.77
N VAL A 48 6.51 6.98 -13.70
CA VAL A 48 5.53 6.30 -14.56
C VAL A 48 5.48 4.81 -14.22
N ARG A 49 4.28 4.24 -14.19
CA ARG A 49 4.09 2.79 -14.04
C ARG A 49 4.13 2.13 -15.42
N TYR A 50 5.05 1.18 -15.59
CA TYR A 50 5.25 0.39 -16.79
C TYR A 50 4.71 -1.04 -16.62
N GLY A 51 3.91 -1.49 -17.59
CA GLY A 51 3.26 -2.80 -17.56
C GLY A 51 2.04 -2.80 -16.64
N GLN A 52 0.85 -2.63 -17.21
CA GLN A 52 -0.37 -2.99 -16.48
C GLN A 52 -0.58 -4.50 -16.54
N GLU A 53 -0.75 -5.12 -15.38
CA GLU A 53 -1.56 -6.35 -15.27
C GLU A 53 -3.04 -5.94 -15.40
N GLY A 54 -3.47 -5.69 -16.63
CA GLY A 54 -4.88 -5.59 -17.01
C GLY A 54 -5.39 -6.93 -17.55
N GLY A 55 -5.15 -8.02 -16.83
CA GLY A 55 -5.74 -9.32 -17.12
C GLY A 55 -6.83 -9.62 -16.11
N ASP A 56 -8.08 -9.70 -16.54
CA ASP A 56 -9.19 -10.21 -15.73
C ASP A 56 -8.77 -11.55 -15.10
N PRO A 57 -8.85 -11.73 -13.75
CA PRO A 57 -8.51 -12.98 -13.08
C PRO A 57 -9.26 -14.22 -13.63
N PHE A 58 -10.36 -14.00 -14.37
CA PHE A 58 -11.15 -15.04 -15.03
C PHE A 58 -10.72 -15.39 -16.47
N LEU A 59 -9.92 -14.53 -17.13
CA LEU A 59 -9.36 -14.83 -18.44
C LEU A 59 -7.99 -15.47 -18.23
N GLY A 60 -7.96 -16.80 -18.34
CA GLY A 60 -6.84 -17.67 -18.02
C GLY A 60 -5.46 -17.12 -18.39
N ARG A 61 -4.48 -17.46 -17.53
CA ARG A 61 -3.04 -17.11 -17.52
C ARG A 61 -2.24 -17.26 -18.84
N SER A 62 -2.86 -17.50 -20.00
CA SER A 62 -2.16 -17.81 -21.26
C SER A 62 -2.27 -16.75 -22.36
N MET A 63 -2.96 -15.63 -22.19
CA MET A 63 -2.88 -14.54 -23.17
C MET A 63 -1.72 -13.62 -22.79
N GLY A 64 -0.72 -13.56 -23.67
CA GLY A 64 0.62 -13.06 -23.40
C GLY A 64 0.69 -11.77 -22.59
N LYS A 65 1.62 -11.76 -21.64
CA LYS A 65 2.07 -10.58 -20.88
C LYS A 65 2.79 -9.63 -21.84
N GLN A 66 2.05 -9.06 -22.79
CA GLN A 66 2.60 -8.10 -23.74
C GLN A 66 2.80 -6.80 -22.97
N SER A 67 4.05 -6.36 -22.94
CA SER A 67 4.40 -5.10 -22.29
C SER A 67 3.77 -3.95 -23.08
N ASP A 68 3.00 -3.09 -22.43
CA ASP A 68 2.37 -1.91 -23.03
C ASP A 68 3.39 -0.78 -23.35
N TYR A 69 4.65 -1.12 -23.62
CA TYR A 69 5.74 -0.17 -23.85
C TYR A 69 6.67 -0.60 -24.98
N SER A 70 7.37 0.38 -25.56
CA SER A 70 8.26 0.15 -26.71
C SER A 70 9.49 -0.68 -26.35
N HIS A 71 10.14 -1.28 -27.35
CA HIS A 71 11.43 -1.96 -27.16
C HIS A 71 12.53 -1.03 -26.60
N GLU A 72 12.47 0.25 -26.94
CA GLU A 72 13.39 1.26 -26.41
C GLU A 72 13.19 1.44 -24.90
N VAL A 73 11.95 1.60 -24.45
CA VAL A 73 11.61 1.67 -23.02
C VAL A 73 11.96 0.37 -22.31
N ALA A 74 11.73 -0.78 -22.92
CA ALA A 74 12.11 -2.08 -22.36
C ALA A 74 13.64 -2.16 -22.12
N ARG A 75 14.43 -1.71 -23.10
CA ARG A 75 15.90 -1.63 -22.97
C ARG A 75 16.31 -0.71 -21.83
N GLU A 76 15.65 0.44 -21.68
CA GLU A 76 15.92 1.38 -20.60
C GLU A 76 15.58 0.79 -19.23
N ILE A 77 14.44 0.09 -19.10
CA ILE A 77 14.08 -0.61 -17.86
C ILE A 77 15.17 -1.63 -17.49
N ASP A 78 15.61 -2.46 -18.44
CA ASP A 78 16.61 -3.49 -18.15
C ASP A 78 17.98 -2.87 -17.81
N GLU A 79 18.33 -1.72 -18.41
CA GLU A 79 19.53 -0.95 -18.08
C GLU A 79 19.46 -0.42 -16.64
N GLU A 80 18.35 0.18 -16.24
CA GLU A 80 18.15 0.69 -14.88
C GLU A 80 18.14 -0.43 -13.83
N VAL A 81 17.48 -1.55 -14.12
CA VAL A 81 17.49 -2.74 -13.25
C VAL A 81 18.91 -3.26 -13.05
N ARG A 82 19.70 -3.34 -14.13
CA ARG A 82 21.11 -3.73 -14.03
C ARG A 82 21.88 -2.77 -13.14
N ASN A 83 21.74 -1.46 -13.37
CA ASN A 83 22.43 -0.43 -12.57
C ASN A 83 22.10 -0.55 -11.08
N LEU A 84 20.84 -0.80 -10.72
CA LEU A 84 20.41 -1.01 -9.34
C LEU A 84 21.07 -2.24 -8.70
N ILE A 85 21.09 -3.36 -9.43
CA ILE A 85 21.68 -4.62 -8.95
C ILE A 85 23.20 -4.48 -8.79
N GLU A 86 23.89 -3.90 -9.78
CA GLU A 86 25.34 -3.71 -9.75
C GLU A 86 25.77 -2.78 -8.61
N ALA A 87 25.04 -1.68 -8.39
CA ALA A 87 25.31 -0.80 -7.24
C ALA A 87 25.08 -1.52 -5.90
N ALA A 88 24.01 -2.31 -5.80
CA ALA A 88 23.74 -3.11 -4.60
C ALA A 88 24.78 -4.21 -4.36
N HIS A 89 25.29 -4.83 -5.43
CA HIS A 89 26.35 -5.82 -5.39
C HIS A 89 27.68 -5.20 -4.97
N THR A 90 28.06 -4.07 -5.59
CA THR A 90 29.27 -3.31 -5.27
C THR A 90 29.27 -2.86 -3.80
N GLU A 91 28.14 -2.37 -3.29
CA GLU A 91 28.02 -2.00 -1.88
C GLU A 91 28.17 -3.23 -0.95
N ALA A 92 27.52 -4.34 -1.28
CA ALA A 92 27.64 -5.58 -0.51
C ALA A 92 29.10 -6.08 -0.49
N TRP A 93 29.76 -6.07 -1.64
CA TRP A 93 31.18 -6.42 -1.77
C TRP A 93 32.06 -5.50 -0.92
N SER A 94 31.83 -4.19 -0.96
CA SER A 94 32.59 -3.21 -0.17
C SER A 94 32.45 -3.46 1.34
N ILE A 95 31.24 -3.75 1.81
CA ILE A 95 30.97 -4.08 3.22
C ILE A 95 31.70 -5.37 3.62
N LEU A 96 31.55 -6.43 2.82
CA LEU A 96 32.16 -7.72 3.11
C LEU A 96 33.69 -7.67 3.08
N ASN A 97 34.25 -6.87 2.17
CA ASN A 97 35.68 -6.67 2.07
C ASN A 97 36.23 -5.84 3.25
N GLU A 98 35.51 -4.81 3.70
CA GLU A 98 35.88 -4.04 4.90
C GLU A 98 35.86 -4.93 6.16
N TYR A 99 34.84 -5.78 6.30
CA TYR A 99 34.66 -6.66 7.47
C TYR A 99 35.08 -8.11 7.20
N ARG A 100 36.10 -8.30 6.37
CA ARG A 100 36.54 -9.62 5.91
C ARG A 100 36.95 -10.54 7.07
N ASP A 101 37.64 -10.02 8.09
CA ASP A 101 38.04 -10.80 9.26
C ASP A 101 36.83 -11.28 10.09
N VAL A 102 35.78 -10.46 10.14
CA VAL A 102 34.52 -10.79 10.83
C VAL A 102 33.77 -11.87 10.05
N LEU A 103 33.75 -11.78 8.71
CA LEU A 103 33.19 -12.81 7.83
C LEU A 103 33.89 -14.17 8.04
N ASP A 104 35.22 -14.17 8.09
CA ASP A 104 36.01 -15.39 8.34
C ASP A 104 35.75 -15.99 9.72
N THR A 105 35.62 -15.14 10.75
CA THR A 105 35.27 -15.56 12.10
C THR A 105 33.88 -16.22 12.13
N LEU A 106 32.90 -15.59 11.47
CA LEU A 106 31.55 -16.13 11.34
C LEU A 106 31.54 -17.49 10.64
N ALA A 107 32.25 -17.61 9.52
CA ALA A 107 32.35 -18.85 8.75
C ALA A 107 33.00 -19.97 9.58
N LYS A 108 34.06 -19.66 10.32
CA LYS A 108 34.72 -20.61 11.22
C LYS A 108 33.76 -21.13 12.30
N GLU A 109 33.05 -20.24 12.99
CA GLU A 109 32.11 -20.63 14.04
C GLU A 109 30.96 -21.50 13.48
N LEU A 110 30.49 -21.20 12.25
CA LEU A 110 29.50 -22.04 11.56
C LEU A 110 30.04 -23.42 11.17
N LEU A 111 31.32 -23.54 10.80
CA LEU A 111 31.94 -24.85 10.54
C LEU A 111 32.03 -25.70 11.82
N GLU A 112 32.19 -25.08 12.99
CA GLU A 112 32.30 -25.79 14.26
C GLU A 112 30.93 -26.18 14.85
N ARG A 113 29.90 -25.35 14.65
CA ARG A 113 28.59 -25.50 15.34
C ARG A 113 27.38 -25.72 14.43
N GLU A 114 27.52 -25.51 13.12
CA GLU A 114 26.46 -25.51 12.09
C GLU A 114 25.38 -24.43 12.26
N THR A 115 25.02 -24.06 13.49
CA THR A 115 24.00 -23.06 13.81
C THR A 115 24.51 -22.09 14.86
N LEU A 116 24.27 -20.79 14.64
CA LEU A 116 24.59 -19.71 15.57
C LEU A 116 23.32 -19.03 16.08
N THR A 117 23.32 -18.67 17.36
CA THR A 117 22.23 -17.92 17.99
C THR A 117 22.45 -16.42 17.85
N ARG A 118 21.41 -15.63 18.16
CA ARG A 118 21.51 -14.17 18.20
C ARG A 118 22.67 -13.67 19.07
N LYS A 119 22.88 -14.28 20.24
CA LYS A 119 23.94 -13.85 21.17
C LYS A 119 25.33 -14.08 20.58
N ASP A 120 25.50 -15.19 19.86
CA ASP A 120 26.76 -15.50 19.17
C ASP A 120 27.03 -14.46 18.08
N LEU A 121 26.00 -14.10 17.29
CA LEU A 121 26.11 -13.07 16.26
C LEU A 121 26.40 -11.68 16.84
N GLU A 122 25.77 -11.30 17.95
CA GLU A 122 26.05 -10.02 18.64
C GLU A 122 27.51 -9.94 19.08
N GLN A 123 28.07 -11.05 19.56
CA GLN A 123 29.48 -11.13 19.92
C GLN A 123 30.39 -11.01 18.68
N ILE A 124 30.10 -11.75 17.61
CA ILE A 124 30.89 -11.72 16.37
C ILE A 124 30.86 -10.33 15.71
N PHE A 125 29.70 -9.67 15.72
CA PHE A 125 29.50 -8.37 15.06
C PHE A 125 29.81 -7.16 15.96
N THR A 126 30.47 -7.35 17.10
CA THR A 126 30.76 -6.24 18.04
C THR A 126 31.56 -5.09 17.40
N SER A 127 32.44 -5.39 16.44
CA SER A 127 33.24 -4.39 15.71
C SER A 127 32.55 -3.82 14.46
N VAL A 128 31.36 -4.30 14.11
CA VAL A 128 30.67 -3.89 12.87
C VAL A 128 29.87 -2.62 13.11
N GLU A 129 30.25 -1.56 12.41
CA GLU A 129 29.51 -0.30 12.44
C GLU A 129 28.47 -0.25 11.32
N LYS A 130 27.26 0.22 11.65
CA LYS A 130 26.20 0.37 10.65
C LYS A 130 26.52 1.53 9.72
N ARG A 131 26.71 1.21 8.44
CA ARG A 131 26.88 2.21 7.39
C ARG A 131 25.61 3.06 7.21
N PRO A 132 25.75 4.33 6.79
CA PRO A 132 24.62 5.16 6.42
C PRO A 132 23.86 4.55 5.22
N ARG A 133 22.61 4.97 5.04
CA ARG A 133 21.81 4.53 3.91
C ARG A 133 22.47 4.95 2.59
N ILE A 134 22.63 3.99 1.68
CA ILE A 134 23.10 4.25 0.31
C ILE A 134 22.20 5.28 -0.38
N THR A 135 22.80 6.35 -0.91
CA THR A 135 22.12 7.46 -1.58
C THR A 135 22.29 7.44 -3.10
N LEU A 136 23.09 6.51 -3.64
CA LEU A 136 23.28 6.31 -5.08
C LEU A 136 21.95 6.13 -5.85
N PHE A 137 20.90 5.69 -5.16
CA PHE A 137 19.56 5.51 -5.73
C PHE A 137 18.64 6.73 -5.60
N ASN A 138 19.10 7.81 -4.96
CA ASN A 138 18.36 9.07 -4.83
C ASN A 138 18.69 10.02 -6.00
N ASP A 139 18.97 9.47 -7.18
CA ASP A 139 19.07 10.29 -8.37
C ASP A 139 17.65 10.68 -8.79
N PHE A 140 17.34 11.96 -8.65
CA PHE A 140 16.07 12.54 -9.08
C PHE A 140 16.23 13.36 -10.37
N GLY A 141 17.37 13.28 -11.05
CA GLY A 141 17.73 14.14 -12.18
C GLY A 141 17.84 15.60 -11.72
N ASP A 142 17.23 16.52 -12.47
CA ASP A 142 17.29 17.97 -12.20
C ASP A 142 16.48 18.43 -10.96
N ARG A 143 15.83 17.51 -10.26
CA ARG A 143 15.00 17.83 -9.07
C ARG A 143 15.90 17.94 -7.84
N VAL A 144 16.11 19.17 -7.37
CA VAL A 144 16.88 19.45 -6.16
C VAL A 144 16.00 19.24 -4.91
N PRO A 145 16.38 18.35 -3.98
CA PRO A 145 15.68 18.20 -2.70
C PRO A 145 15.68 19.49 -1.88
N SER A 146 14.62 19.72 -1.11
CA SER A 146 14.56 20.83 -0.16
C SER A 146 15.43 20.55 1.07
N ASP A 147 16.15 21.58 1.57
CA ASP A 147 16.94 21.51 2.82
C ASP A 147 16.06 21.49 4.09
N LYS A 148 14.78 21.85 3.97
CA LYS A 148 13.83 21.79 5.09
C LYS A 148 13.57 20.32 5.45
N PRO A 149 13.77 19.90 6.72
CA PRO A 149 13.53 18.53 7.14
C PRO A 149 12.02 18.19 7.09
N PRO A 150 11.66 16.89 7.03
CA PRO A 150 10.28 16.45 7.22
C PRO A 150 9.70 16.95 8.55
N ILE A 151 8.38 17.13 8.59
CA ILE A 151 7.70 17.44 9.85
C ILE A 151 7.89 16.29 10.83
N LYS A 152 8.10 16.62 12.09
CA LYS A 152 8.17 15.63 13.18
C LYS A 152 6.77 15.10 13.48
N THR A 153 6.68 13.82 13.81
CA THR A 153 5.44 13.21 14.27
C THR A 153 5.05 13.74 15.67
N PRO A 154 3.76 13.66 16.07
CA PRO A 154 3.36 14.05 17.43
C PRO A 154 4.15 13.34 18.53
N GLY A 155 4.51 12.07 18.31
CA GLY A 155 5.35 11.30 19.24
C GLY A 155 6.79 11.81 19.31
N GLU A 156 7.41 12.13 18.18
CA GLU A 156 8.76 12.74 18.17
C GLU A 156 8.76 14.11 18.86
N LEU A 157 7.72 14.90 18.64
CA LEU A 157 7.55 16.20 19.31
C LEU A 157 7.29 16.03 20.83
N ALA A 158 6.52 15.02 21.23
CA ALA A 158 6.29 14.70 22.64
C ALA A 158 7.59 14.28 23.34
N VAL A 159 8.38 13.40 22.70
CA VAL A 159 9.71 13.00 23.19
C VAL A 159 10.64 14.21 23.34
N GLU A 160 10.64 15.12 22.37
CA GLU A 160 11.42 16.37 22.45
C GLU A 160 10.93 17.31 23.57
N ARG A 161 9.62 17.34 23.85
CA ARG A 161 9.04 18.06 24.98
C ARG A 161 9.19 17.35 26.33
N GLY A 162 9.68 16.11 26.35
CA GLY A 162 9.74 15.28 27.57
C GLY A 162 8.38 14.75 28.03
N GLU A 163 7.40 14.71 27.15
CA GLU A 163 6.05 14.20 27.41
C GLU A 163 5.96 12.69 27.07
N PRO A 164 5.23 11.89 27.87
CA PRO A 164 4.97 10.50 27.53
C PRO A 164 4.08 10.39 26.29
N TRP A 165 4.43 9.47 25.38
CA TRP A 165 3.66 9.16 24.17
C TRP A 165 3.49 7.64 24.01
N PRO A 166 2.29 7.13 23.68
CA PRO A 166 1.03 7.85 23.44
C PRO A 166 0.46 8.50 24.72
N PRO A 167 -0.37 9.55 24.61
CA PRO A 167 -1.01 10.16 25.76
C PRO A 167 -1.78 9.10 26.54
N GLU A 168 -1.72 9.17 27.87
CA GLU A 168 -2.49 8.28 28.73
C GLU A 168 -3.98 8.36 28.33
N ALA A 169 -4.60 7.21 28.08
CA ALA A 169 -5.98 7.15 27.62
C ALA A 169 -6.85 7.90 28.64
N ALA A 170 -7.53 8.96 28.19
CA ALA A 170 -8.48 9.67 29.04
C ALA A 170 -9.48 8.64 29.61
N PRO A 171 -9.82 8.70 30.90
CA PRO A 171 -10.77 7.76 31.49
C PRO A 171 -12.06 7.82 30.67
N GLU A 172 -12.53 6.65 30.22
CA GLU A 172 -13.78 6.56 29.47
C GLU A 172 -14.89 7.27 30.27
N PRO A 173 -15.70 8.14 29.64
CA PRO A 173 -16.77 8.81 30.35
C PRO A 173 -17.71 7.74 30.93
N ALA A 174 -17.78 7.68 32.25
CA ALA A 174 -18.72 6.82 32.96
C ALA A 174 -20.13 7.19 32.51
N TYR A 175 -20.76 6.33 31.71
CA TYR A 175 -22.14 6.52 31.30
C TYR A 175 -23.03 6.36 32.55
N SER A 176 -23.37 7.47 33.21
CA SER A 176 -24.34 7.47 34.31
C SER A 176 -25.72 7.19 33.70
N GLY A 177 -26.21 5.97 33.87
CA GLY A 177 -27.55 5.59 33.46
C GLY A 177 -28.61 6.42 34.19
N ALA A 178 -29.23 7.36 33.48
CA ALA A 178 -30.44 8.03 33.94
C ALA A 178 -31.27 8.54 32.75
N GLY A 179 -32.52 8.08 32.68
CA GLY A 179 -33.61 8.76 31.98
C GLY A 179 -33.99 8.18 30.62
N ALA A 180 -34.97 7.27 30.60
CA ALA A 180 -35.75 6.98 29.40
C ALA A 180 -36.51 8.26 28.98
N PRO A 181 -36.46 8.70 27.71
CA PRO A 181 -37.22 9.86 27.28
C PRO A 181 -38.70 9.50 27.09
N THR A 182 -39.56 10.13 27.89
CA THR A 182 -41.00 10.23 27.66
C THR A 182 -41.27 10.99 26.37
N SER A 183 -42.11 10.41 25.51
CA SER A 183 -42.55 11.01 24.24
C SER A 183 -43.54 12.15 24.48
N GLU A 184 -43.16 13.38 24.13
CA GLU A 184 -44.09 14.51 23.97
C GLU A 184 -44.16 14.91 22.49
N GLN A 185 -45.38 14.89 21.95
CA GLN A 185 -45.72 15.22 20.57
C GLN A 185 -45.66 16.75 20.36
N ALA A 186 -45.00 17.19 19.28
CA ALA A 186 -45.08 18.56 18.78
C ALA A 186 -46.05 18.64 17.57
N PRO A 187 -46.85 19.71 17.43
CA PRO A 187 -48.00 19.74 16.52
C PRO A 187 -47.63 20.08 15.07
N SER A 188 -48.41 19.46 14.18
CA SER A 188 -48.49 19.68 12.73
C SER A 188 -48.83 21.13 12.38
N ASN A 189 -48.09 21.73 11.45
CA ASN A 189 -48.57 22.89 10.71
C ASN A 189 -48.31 22.70 9.22
N GLY A 190 -49.40 22.49 8.48
CA GLY A 190 -49.39 22.21 7.06
C GLY A 190 -49.21 23.45 6.20
N HIS A 191 -48.74 23.24 4.97
CA HIS A 191 -48.99 24.10 3.81
C HIS A 191 -49.07 23.23 2.56
N GLN A 192 -50.19 23.33 1.83
CA GLN A 192 -50.44 22.74 0.51
C GLN A 192 -49.82 23.63 -0.60
N PRO A 193 -49.45 23.04 -1.76
CA PRO A 193 -48.68 23.74 -2.80
C PRO A 193 -49.59 24.45 -3.81
N ALA A 194 -49.12 25.59 -4.33
CA ALA A 194 -49.68 26.24 -5.51
C ALA A 194 -48.72 26.05 -6.71
N SER A 195 -49.31 25.55 -7.79
CA SER A 195 -48.76 25.25 -9.10
C SER A 195 -48.39 26.51 -9.90
N ALA A 196 -47.25 26.48 -10.62
CA ALA A 196 -47.04 27.30 -11.80
C ALA A 196 -46.04 26.63 -12.76
N GLU A 197 -46.51 26.43 -13.99
CA GLU A 197 -45.81 25.81 -15.10
C GLU A 197 -44.72 26.73 -15.69
N GLY A 198 -43.57 26.16 -16.04
CA GLY A 198 -42.51 26.84 -16.79
C GLY A 198 -41.58 25.83 -17.44
N ARG A 199 -41.81 25.54 -18.73
CA ARG A 199 -41.00 24.62 -19.53
C ARG A 199 -39.81 25.35 -20.15
N HIS A 200 -38.59 25.01 -19.76
CA HIS A 200 -37.39 25.15 -20.59
C HIS A 200 -36.48 23.94 -20.37
N ALA A 201 -36.10 23.29 -21.47
CA ALA A 201 -35.37 22.03 -21.52
C ALA A 201 -33.88 22.20 -21.21
N ALA A 202 -33.32 21.27 -20.44
CA ALA A 202 -31.89 21.07 -20.20
C ALA A 202 -31.56 19.57 -20.34
N PRO A 203 -30.33 19.19 -20.75
CA PRO A 203 -30.02 17.88 -21.31
C PRO A 203 -30.06 16.74 -20.28
N ALA A 204 -30.45 15.55 -20.74
CA ALA A 204 -30.62 14.35 -19.94
C ALA A 204 -29.32 13.86 -19.29
N GLN A 205 -29.34 13.72 -17.96
CA GLN A 205 -28.37 12.94 -17.20
C GLN A 205 -28.75 11.44 -17.28
N PRO A 206 -27.80 10.50 -17.44
CA PRO A 206 -28.10 9.08 -17.40
C PRO A 206 -28.49 8.63 -15.99
N ALA A 207 -29.47 7.73 -15.91
CA ALA A 207 -29.98 7.16 -14.67
C ALA A 207 -28.89 6.39 -13.89
N PRO A 208 -28.86 6.46 -12.54
CA PRO A 208 -27.99 5.61 -11.75
C PRO A 208 -28.56 4.18 -11.72
N GLY A 209 -27.99 3.31 -12.54
CA GLY A 209 -28.24 1.88 -12.52
C GLY A 209 -27.52 1.18 -11.37
N SER A 210 -28.29 0.51 -10.52
CA SER A 210 -28.01 -0.79 -9.90
C SER A 210 -26.59 -1.06 -9.38
N TYR A 211 -26.37 -0.87 -8.08
CA TYR A 211 -25.37 -1.63 -7.35
C TYR A 211 -25.87 -3.08 -7.17
N PRO A 212 -25.04 -4.11 -7.41
CA PRO A 212 -25.41 -5.49 -7.14
C PRO A 212 -25.60 -5.71 -5.63
N GLN A 213 -26.68 -6.42 -5.31
CA GLN A 213 -27.15 -6.73 -3.96
C GLN A 213 -26.14 -7.66 -3.27
N GLY A 214 -25.21 -7.08 -2.50
CA GLY A 214 -24.27 -7.81 -1.65
C GLY A 214 -24.81 -8.04 -0.24
N ALA A 215 -24.50 -9.21 0.32
CA ALA A 215 -24.95 -9.70 1.63
C ALA A 215 -24.70 -8.71 2.80
N PRO A 216 -25.54 -8.74 3.86
CA PRO A 216 -25.45 -7.78 4.97
C PRO A 216 -24.33 -8.20 5.91
N ASP A 217 -23.13 -7.65 5.74
CA ASP A 217 -22.18 -7.35 6.85
C ASP A 217 -20.75 -6.95 6.41
N GLN A 218 -20.44 -6.83 5.13
CA GLN A 218 -19.08 -6.41 4.74
C GLN A 218 -18.93 -4.89 4.72
N ARG A 219 -18.39 -4.35 5.81
CA ARG A 219 -17.85 -3.00 5.86
C ARG A 219 -16.64 -2.92 4.92
N PRO A 220 -16.62 -2.00 3.93
CA PRO A 220 -15.40 -1.74 3.17
C PRO A 220 -14.33 -1.18 4.12
N ASP A 221 -13.23 -1.90 4.28
CA ASP A 221 -12.11 -1.50 5.13
C ASP A 221 -11.20 -0.54 4.36
N TYR A 222 -11.27 0.75 4.74
CA TYR A 222 -10.43 1.82 4.20
C TYR A 222 -9.14 2.05 5.03
N GLY A 223 -8.72 1.08 5.85
CA GLY A 223 -7.54 1.23 6.72
C GLY A 223 -7.82 2.11 7.94
N ALA A 224 -9.06 2.12 8.42
CA ALA A 224 -9.45 2.89 9.60
C ALA A 224 -8.97 2.19 10.89
N PRO A 225 -8.48 2.93 11.92
CA PRO A 225 -8.14 2.34 13.21
C PRO A 225 -9.33 1.62 13.85
N SER A 226 -9.04 0.57 14.62
CA SER A 226 -10.09 -0.18 15.33
C SER A 226 -10.96 0.75 16.19
N GLY A 227 -12.27 0.75 15.94
CA GLY A 227 -13.24 1.58 16.67
C GLY A 227 -13.60 2.93 16.01
N TRP A 228 -12.99 3.29 14.87
CA TRP A 228 -13.36 4.50 14.15
C TRP A 228 -14.63 4.31 13.29
N SER A 229 -15.55 5.28 13.31
CA SER A 229 -16.69 5.37 12.40
C SER A 229 -16.82 6.77 11.82
N ALA A 230 -17.17 6.87 10.53
CA ALA A 230 -17.37 8.13 9.85
C ALA A 230 -18.70 8.78 10.30
N PRO A 231 -18.72 10.07 10.67
CA PRO A 231 -19.97 10.78 10.95
C PRO A 231 -20.89 10.76 9.73
N GLY A 232 -22.11 10.23 9.88
CA GLY A 232 -23.10 10.16 8.79
C GLY A 232 -23.11 8.86 7.98
N TRP A 233 -22.41 7.82 8.43
CA TRP A 233 -22.43 6.48 7.82
C TRP A 233 -22.92 5.41 8.80
N PRO A 234 -23.76 4.43 8.40
CA PRO A 234 -24.39 4.27 7.09
C PRO A 234 -25.56 5.27 6.86
N PRO A 235 -25.97 5.50 5.59
CA PRO A 235 -27.16 6.28 5.28
C PRO A 235 -28.39 5.68 5.97
N ARG A 236 -29.25 6.52 6.54
CA ARG A 236 -30.53 6.05 7.10
C ARG A 236 -31.46 5.69 5.95
N ASP A 237 -31.91 4.44 5.88
CA ASP A 237 -32.97 4.01 4.96
C ASP A 237 -34.25 4.79 5.26
N THR A 238 -34.60 5.75 4.40
CA THR A 238 -35.94 6.34 4.40
C THR A 238 -36.88 5.32 3.76
N GLY A 239 -37.61 4.60 4.62
CA GLY A 239 -38.49 3.50 4.25
C GLY A 239 -39.51 3.82 3.15
N THR A 240 -39.65 2.86 2.24
CA THR A 240 -40.67 2.73 1.21
C THR A 240 -42.09 2.64 1.81
N ALA A 241 -42.97 3.55 1.41
CA ALA A 241 -44.41 3.41 1.61
C ALA A 241 -44.99 2.52 0.50
N GLN A 242 -45.55 1.37 0.89
CA GLN A 242 -46.34 0.46 0.06
C GLN A 242 -47.59 1.15 -0.50
N GLN A 243 -47.80 1.04 -1.81
CA GLN A 243 -49.04 1.42 -2.49
C GLN A 243 -49.86 0.16 -2.84
N PRO A 244 -51.18 0.14 -2.63
CA PRO A 244 -51.99 -1.08 -2.76
C PRO A 244 -52.31 -1.44 -4.22
N GLN A 245 -52.40 -2.75 -4.48
CA GLN A 245 -52.89 -3.32 -5.73
C GLN A 245 -54.41 -3.15 -5.84
N ASP A 246 -54.87 -2.48 -6.90
CA ASP A 246 -56.28 -2.49 -7.30
C ASP A 246 -56.41 -2.99 -8.74
N GLY A 247 -57.05 -4.15 -8.87
CA GLY A 247 -57.46 -4.73 -10.15
C GLY A 247 -58.67 -4.02 -10.73
N LYS A 248 -58.78 -4.04 -12.06
CA LYS A 248 -60.02 -3.73 -12.77
C LYS A 248 -60.24 -4.70 -13.93
N ASN A 249 -61.28 -5.51 -13.76
CA ASN A 249 -61.95 -6.28 -14.79
C ASN A 249 -63.05 -5.43 -15.45
N GLY A 250 -63.13 -5.54 -16.79
CA GLY A 250 -64.35 -5.43 -17.63
C GLY A 250 -64.76 -4.04 -18.13
N PRO A 251 -65.67 -3.93 -19.15
CA PRO A 251 -66.45 -5.02 -19.77
C PRO A 251 -66.67 -4.97 -21.32
N THR A 252 -67.23 -6.08 -21.83
CA THR A 252 -68.24 -6.24 -22.91
C THR A 252 -67.95 -5.86 -24.38
N GLY A 253 -68.21 -6.82 -25.28
CA GLY A 253 -68.82 -6.53 -26.59
C GLY A 253 -68.65 -7.60 -27.67
N SER A 254 -69.74 -8.37 -27.89
CA SER A 254 -70.28 -8.78 -29.20
C SER A 254 -70.27 -10.27 -29.61
N ARG A 255 -71.52 -10.75 -29.73
CA ARG A 255 -72.09 -11.89 -30.48
C ARG A 255 -72.06 -13.28 -29.83
#